data_AF-A0A6A8DDV2-F1
#
_entry.id   AF-A0A6A8DDV2-F1
#
_cell.length_a   1.000
_cell.length_b   1.000
_cell.length_c   1.000
_cell.angle_alpha   90.00
_cell.angle_beta   90.00
_cell.angle_gamma   90.00
#
_symmetry.space_group_name_H-M   'P 1'
#
loop_
_entity.id
_entity.type
_entity.pdbx_description
1 polymer ?
#
loop_
_entity_poly.entity_id
_entity_poly.type
_entity_poly.pdbx_seq_one_letter_code
_entity_poly.pdbx_strand_id
1 'polypeptide(L)'
;MGEKSSNPKTKNLTWWKLSLVGIGAIIGTGFFLGSSIAIKQAGPSALIAFLLAAVGTYIVFDSLAKMTAEHPEKGSFRSYAKKAFGKWAGFSNGWVYWSSELLIMGSQLTALGIFSRYWFPNTPLWLFAAIYGVLGIIVILTGISGFERFENIFAVVKVAAILMFIIIAGAAIFGWLDGNRPDRSFTVSYEGLFPNGYMGFWTAMIYAFYAFGGIEVMGIMANDLKDPKQAPKSGSIMIMTLAVIYVTSLLMAIYLVPWDQFTANESPFIIALENYHLAFVPHVFNGALIIAGFSTMVASLYAITTILYSLACDGDAPKFFNKTGKRNIPFRALGLTIIALIISIVISLLLPEKIYEYFTTAAGLMLLYTWLFILFSYKKLVRLKLMGNSKQIVGLILVLLAISGTMFDKASRPGFFVSMGFIAIIAIVTLFMRNKWKHQPPEKPAPNTLFKK
;
A
#
# COMPACT_ATOMS: atom_id res chain seq x y z
N MET A 1 26.81 -32.24 24.09
CA MET A 1 27.34 -30.86 24.10
C MET A 1 26.17 -29.92 23.83
N GLY A 2 25.84 -29.08 24.81
CA GLY A 2 24.58 -28.33 24.86
C GLY A 2 24.43 -27.29 23.75
N GLU A 3 23.33 -27.38 23.01
CA GLU A 3 22.87 -26.31 22.14
C GLU A 3 22.48 -25.10 22.99
N LYS A 4 23.20 -24.00 22.81
CA LYS A 4 22.86 -22.68 23.35
C LYS A 4 21.44 -22.34 22.92
N SER A 5 20.52 -22.32 23.88
CA SER A 5 19.16 -21.81 23.71
C SER A 5 19.21 -20.32 23.35
N SER A 6 19.00 -19.99 22.08
CA SER A 6 18.85 -18.59 21.63
C SER A 6 17.54 -18.01 22.17
N ASN A 7 17.65 -16.86 22.84
CA ASN A 7 16.57 -16.11 23.51
C ASN A 7 15.27 -15.99 22.68
N PRO A 8 14.08 -16.03 23.31
CA PRO A 8 12.85 -15.61 22.65
C PRO A 8 12.98 -14.15 22.20
N LYS A 9 12.52 -13.79 20.99
CA LYS A 9 12.46 -12.39 20.53
C LYS A 9 11.81 -11.54 21.61
N THR A 10 12.62 -10.79 22.35
CA THR A 10 12.16 -9.84 23.36
C THR A 10 11.29 -8.82 22.64
N LYS A 11 10.00 -8.75 22.98
CA LYS A 11 9.09 -7.69 22.52
C LYS A 11 9.72 -6.35 22.89
N ASN A 12 10.44 -5.74 21.96
CA ASN A 12 11.24 -4.55 22.20
C ASN A 12 10.75 -3.33 21.42
N LEU A 13 9.69 -3.49 20.61
CA LEU A 13 9.15 -2.43 19.80
C LEU A 13 8.30 -1.48 20.66
N THR A 14 8.65 -0.20 20.66
CA THR A 14 7.86 0.87 21.30
C THR A 14 6.86 1.44 20.30
N TRP A 15 5.74 1.99 20.80
CA TRP A 15 4.68 2.55 19.97
C TRP A 15 5.18 3.62 18.98
N TRP A 16 6.10 4.49 19.39
CA TRP A 16 6.62 5.55 18.53
C TRP A 16 7.54 5.00 17.43
N LYS A 17 8.28 3.91 17.71
CA LYS A 17 9.09 3.22 16.69
C LYS A 17 8.21 2.58 15.64
N LEU A 18 7.14 1.89 16.05
CA LEU A 18 6.14 1.33 15.12
C LEU A 18 5.53 2.42 14.25
N SER A 19 5.20 3.59 14.83
CA SER A 19 4.67 4.73 14.09
C SER A 19 5.65 5.24 13.03
N LEU A 20 6.93 5.47 13.38
CA LEU A 20 7.95 5.92 12.44
C LEU A 20 8.23 4.91 11.34
N VAL A 21 8.33 3.62 11.68
CA VAL A 21 8.49 2.54 10.69
C VAL A 21 7.30 2.52 9.74
N GLY A 22 6.08 2.65 10.25
CA GLY A 22 4.88 2.67 9.43
C GLY A 22 4.78 3.88 8.51
N ILE A 23 5.22 5.06 8.93
CA ILE A 23 5.30 6.25 8.05
C ILE A 23 6.19 5.93 6.83
N GLY A 24 7.40 5.40 7.05
CA GLY A 24 8.32 5.08 5.96
C GLY A 24 7.87 3.91 5.07
N ALA A 25 7.09 2.97 5.62
CA ALA A 25 6.54 1.84 4.88
C ALA A 25 5.34 2.21 4.00
N ILE A 26 4.46 3.10 4.48
CA ILE A 26 3.25 3.53 3.77
C ILE A 26 3.58 4.54 2.66
N ILE A 27 4.58 5.40 2.88
CA ILE A 27 5.04 6.32 1.84
C ILE A 27 5.66 5.51 0.69
N GLY A 28 5.08 5.66 -0.51
CA GLY A 28 5.51 4.97 -1.72
C GLY A 28 4.97 5.63 -2.98
N THR A 29 5.08 4.97 -4.13
CA THR A 29 4.63 5.54 -5.42
C THR A 29 3.12 5.78 -5.46
N GLY A 30 2.33 5.06 -4.66
CA GLY A 30 0.90 5.32 -4.50
C GLY A 30 0.61 6.76 -4.07
N PHE A 31 1.49 7.33 -3.23
CA PHE A 31 1.48 8.76 -2.94
C PHE A 31 2.23 9.55 -4.01
N PHE A 32 3.48 9.21 -4.33
CA PHE A 32 4.33 10.05 -5.18
C PHE A 32 3.92 10.17 -6.66
N LEU A 33 3.23 9.19 -7.21
CA LEU A 33 2.73 9.19 -8.59
C LEU A 33 1.20 9.08 -8.62
N GLY A 34 0.62 8.26 -7.73
CA GLY A 34 -0.83 8.10 -7.64
C GLY A 34 -1.58 9.39 -7.27
N SER A 35 -0.97 10.28 -6.48
CA SER A 35 -1.58 11.58 -6.19
C SER A 35 -1.67 12.50 -7.42
N SER A 36 -0.78 12.37 -8.40
CA SER A 36 -0.88 13.12 -9.67
C SER A 36 -2.17 12.79 -10.42
N ILE A 37 -2.52 11.50 -10.46
CA ILE A 37 -3.78 11.03 -11.06
C ILE A 37 -4.98 11.57 -10.26
N ALA A 38 -4.89 11.53 -8.93
CA ALA A 38 -5.94 12.08 -8.06
C ALA A 38 -6.15 13.59 -8.29
N ILE A 39 -5.09 14.39 -8.41
CA ILE A 39 -5.15 15.82 -8.72
C ILE A 39 -5.77 16.03 -10.10
N LYS A 40 -5.30 15.30 -11.12
CA LYS A 40 -5.83 15.41 -12.48
C LYS A 40 -7.32 15.10 -12.55
N GLN A 41 -7.80 14.11 -11.80
CA GLN A 41 -9.20 13.70 -11.77
C GLN A 41 -10.07 14.64 -10.93
N ALA A 42 -9.65 15.01 -9.73
CA ALA A 42 -10.47 15.77 -8.78
C ALA A 42 -10.23 17.28 -8.81
N GLY A 43 -9.15 17.75 -9.44
CA GLY A 43 -8.64 19.09 -9.23
C GLY A 43 -8.24 19.32 -7.76
N PRO A 44 -8.40 20.55 -7.24
CA PRO A 44 -8.08 20.87 -5.84
C PRO A 44 -8.86 20.05 -4.80
N SER A 45 -10.04 19.51 -5.15
CA SER A 45 -10.80 18.61 -4.27
C SER A 45 -10.08 17.28 -3.97
N ALA A 46 -8.97 16.97 -4.65
CA ALA A 46 -8.06 15.88 -4.26
C ALA A 46 -7.62 16.00 -2.79
N LEU A 47 -7.42 17.21 -2.27
CA LEU A 47 -7.07 17.43 -0.86
C LEU A 47 -8.15 16.89 0.09
N ILE A 48 -9.42 17.09 -0.26
CA ILE A 48 -10.56 16.56 0.49
C ILE A 48 -10.58 15.04 0.40
N ALA A 49 -10.30 14.47 -0.79
CA ALA A 49 -10.24 13.02 -0.98
C ALA A 49 -9.14 12.39 -0.10
N PHE A 50 -7.97 13.01 -0.01
CA PHE A 50 -6.87 12.57 0.87
C PHE A 50 -7.22 12.70 2.37
N LEU A 51 -7.93 13.75 2.78
CA LEU A 51 -8.42 13.87 4.15
C LEU A 51 -9.45 12.78 4.50
N LEU A 52 -10.40 12.51 3.61
CA LEU A 52 -11.38 11.44 3.82
C LEU A 52 -10.72 10.06 3.80
N ALA A 53 -9.72 9.85 2.93
CA ALA A 53 -8.90 8.64 2.91
C ALA A 53 -8.14 8.45 4.23
N ALA A 54 -7.55 9.50 4.79
CA ALA A 54 -6.89 9.45 6.10
C ALA A 54 -7.87 9.05 7.21
N VAL A 55 -9.07 9.63 7.23
CA VAL A 55 -10.12 9.27 8.21
C VAL A 55 -10.56 7.82 8.06
N GLY A 56 -10.82 7.36 6.84
CA GLY A 56 -11.21 5.97 6.56
C GLY A 56 -10.11 4.99 6.97
N THR A 57 -8.87 5.27 6.58
CA THR A 57 -7.67 4.50 6.95
C THR A 57 -7.50 4.43 8.47
N TYR A 58 -7.67 5.56 9.16
CA TYR A 58 -7.60 5.61 10.62
C TYR A 58 -8.61 4.67 11.28
N ILE A 59 -9.85 4.66 10.80
CA ILE A 59 -10.89 3.79 11.35
C ILE A 59 -10.56 2.31 11.11
N VAL A 60 -10.07 1.96 9.92
CA VAL A 60 -9.66 0.59 9.60
C VAL A 60 -8.50 0.15 10.48
N PHE A 61 -7.46 0.97 10.61
CA PHE A 61 -6.31 0.65 11.44
C PHE A 61 -6.69 0.57 12.93
N ASP A 62 -7.50 1.49 13.45
CA ASP A 62 -7.99 1.45 14.84
C ASP A 62 -8.77 0.15 15.11
N SER A 63 -9.60 -0.28 14.16
CA SER A 63 -10.33 -1.55 14.21
C SER A 63 -9.37 -2.74 14.25
N LEU A 64 -8.35 -2.75 13.37
CA LEU A 64 -7.33 -3.79 13.31
C LEU A 64 -6.47 -3.84 14.58
N ALA A 65 -6.04 -2.69 15.08
CA ALA A 65 -5.20 -2.55 16.26
C ALA A 65 -5.93 -3.01 17.52
N LYS A 66 -7.23 -2.72 17.66
CA LYS A 66 -8.06 -3.21 18.77
C LYS A 66 -8.25 -4.72 18.74
N MET A 67 -8.56 -5.30 17.58
CA MET A 67 -8.61 -6.76 17.45
C MET A 67 -7.26 -7.39 17.80
N THR A 68 -6.16 -6.77 17.39
CA THR A 68 -4.80 -7.25 17.71
C THR A 68 -4.46 -7.14 19.19
N ALA A 69 -4.91 -6.09 19.87
CA ALA A 69 -4.73 -5.95 21.31
C ALA A 69 -5.53 -6.99 22.12
N GLU A 70 -6.73 -7.38 21.66
CA GLU A 70 -7.56 -8.39 22.32
C GLU A 70 -7.15 -9.83 21.95
N HIS A 71 -6.74 -10.05 20.71
CA HIS A 71 -6.39 -11.34 20.15
C HIS A 71 -5.09 -11.22 19.35
N PRO A 72 -3.91 -11.23 20.00
CA PRO A 72 -2.63 -11.12 19.31
C PRO A 72 -2.31 -12.42 18.55
N GLU A 73 -2.96 -12.60 17.42
CA GLU A 73 -2.79 -13.75 16.52
C GLU A 73 -1.84 -13.38 15.38
N LYS A 74 -0.91 -14.29 15.05
CA LYS A 74 0.11 -14.04 14.02
C LYS A 74 -0.47 -13.79 12.62
N GLY A 75 -1.64 -14.35 12.30
CA GLY A 75 -2.31 -14.16 11.01
C GLY A 75 -3.03 -12.82 10.86
N SER A 76 -3.08 -11.99 11.93
CA SER A 76 -3.70 -10.66 11.95
C SER A 76 -5.09 -10.65 11.27
N PHE A 77 -5.32 -9.75 10.31
CA PHE A 77 -6.59 -9.60 9.58
C PHE A 77 -7.12 -10.90 8.95
N ARG A 78 -6.24 -11.83 8.52
CA ARG A 78 -6.65 -13.14 8.00
C ARG A 78 -7.21 -14.04 9.10
N SER A 79 -6.51 -14.08 10.23
CA SER A 79 -6.94 -14.77 11.44
C SER A 79 -8.26 -14.23 11.97
N TYR A 80 -8.42 -12.91 12.02
CA TYR A 80 -9.65 -12.26 12.49
C TYR A 80 -10.83 -12.56 11.57
N ALA A 81 -10.63 -12.54 10.25
CA ALA A 81 -11.67 -12.95 9.30
C ALA A 81 -12.07 -14.42 9.49
N LYS A 82 -11.09 -15.32 9.70
CA LYS A 82 -11.34 -16.74 10.00
C LYS A 82 -12.14 -16.93 11.29
N LYS A 83 -11.78 -16.20 12.35
CA LYS A 83 -12.45 -16.26 13.66
C LYS A 83 -13.87 -15.68 13.60
N ALA A 84 -14.05 -14.59 12.86
CA ALA A 84 -15.33 -13.93 12.70
C ALA A 84 -16.29 -14.79 11.85
N PHE A 85 -15.90 -15.23 10.66
CA PHE A 85 -16.83 -15.79 9.67
C PHE A 85 -16.54 -17.23 9.24
N GLY A 86 -15.49 -17.86 9.78
CA GLY A 86 -15.08 -19.24 9.50
C GLY A 86 -13.96 -19.35 8.46
N LYS A 87 -13.56 -20.60 8.16
CA LYS A 87 -12.40 -20.90 7.30
C LYS A 87 -12.43 -20.19 5.93
N TRP A 88 -13.61 -20.08 5.31
CA TRP A 88 -13.76 -19.43 4.00
C TRP A 88 -13.29 -17.98 4.03
N ALA A 89 -13.63 -17.21 5.07
CA ALA A 89 -13.28 -15.80 5.14
C ALA A 89 -11.78 -15.60 5.38
N GLY A 90 -11.16 -16.46 6.19
CA GLY A 90 -9.70 -16.47 6.35
C GLY A 90 -8.98 -16.83 5.05
N PHE A 91 -9.45 -17.86 4.35
CA PHE A 91 -8.90 -18.23 3.05
C PHE A 91 -9.03 -17.09 2.03
N SER A 92 -10.25 -16.57 1.83
CA SER A 92 -10.52 -15.54 0.83
C SER A 92 -9.75 -14.25 1.14
N ASN A 93 -9.75 -13.78 2.39
CA ASN A 93 -9.02 -12.56 2.77
C ASN A 93 -7.50 -12.71 2.56
N GLY A 94 -6.94 -13.89 2.83
CA GLY A 94 -5.53 -14.18 2.55
C GLY A 94 -5.17 -14.09 1.07
N TRP A 95 -6.00 -14.67 0.20
CA TRP A 95 -5.79 -14.60 -1.26
C TRP A 95 -6.10 -13.23 -1.85
N VAL A 96 -7.06 -12.49 -1.29
CA VAL A 96 -7.34 -11.09 -1.67
C VAL A 96 -6.12 -10.23 -1.39
N TYR A 97 -5.55 -10.32 -0.19
CA TYR A 97 -4.36 -9.55 0.17
C TYR A 97 -3.10 -10.01 -0.59
N TRP A 98 -2.94 -11.32 -0.83
CA TRP A 98 -1.87 -11.82 -1.69
C TRP A 98 -1.95 -11.24 -3.12
N SER A 99 -3.17 -11.16 -3.66
CA SER A 99 -3.41 -10.60 -4.99
C SER A 99 -3.24 -9.08 -5.03
N SER A 100 -3.59 -8.37 -3.95
CA SER A 100 -3.31 -6.93 -3.86
C SER A 100 -1.81 -6.67 -3.91
N GLU A 101 -1.00 -7.39 -3.12
CA GLU A 101 0.46 -7.24 -3.12
C GLU A 101 1.08 -7.58 -4.49
N LEU A 102 0.55 -8.58 -5.20
CA LEU A 102 0.96 -8.89 -6.58
C LEU A 102 0.70 -7.70 -7.53
N LEU A 103 -0.48 -7.08 -7.44
CA LEU A 103 -0.83 -5.92 -8.26
C LEU A 103 -0.04 -4.67 -7.87
N ILE A 104 0.23 -4.47 -6.56
CA ILE A 104 1.11 -3.40 -6.06
C ILE A 104 2.50 -3.55 -6.64
N MET A 105 3.09 -4.75 -6.59
CA MET A 105 4.39 -5.02 -7.21
C MET A 105 4.40 -4.64 -8.70
N GLY A 106 3.33 -4.96 -9.44
CA GLY A 106 3.18 -4.56 -10.84
C GLY A 106 3.11 -3.04 -11.05
N SER A 107 2.34 -2.32 -10.23
CA SER A 107 2.28 -0.85 -10.29
C SER A 107 3.64 -0.22 -9.94
N GLN A 108 4.36 -0.76 -8.95
CA GLN A 108 5.68 -0.26 -8.56
C GLN A 108 6.70 -0.44 -9.69
N LEU A 109 6.73 -1.61 -10.33
CA LEU A 109 7.61 -1.86 -11.49
C LEU A 109 7.37 -0.84 -12.61
N THR A 110 6.10 -0.54 -12.87
CA THR A 110 5.71 0.44 -13.87
C THR A 110 6.18 1.85 -13.47
N ALA A 111 5.93 2.28 -12.23
CA ALA A 111 6.35 3.58 -11.72
C ALA A 111 7.88 3.74 -11.76
N LEU A 112 8.63 2.70 -11.41
CA LEU A 112 10.09 2.70 -11.47
C LEU A 112 10.61 2.90 -12.91
N GLY A 113 9.96 2.26 -13.88
CA GLY A 113 10.27 2.49 -15.28
C GLY A 113 9.96 3.91 -15.72
N ILE A 114 8.81 4.47 -15.29
CA ILE A 114 8.39 5.84 -15.61
C ILE A 114 9.43 6.84 -15.09
N PHE A 115 9.81 6.74 -13.82
CA PHE A 115 10.84 7.60 -13.23
C PHE A 115 12.23 7.40 -13.85
N SER A 116 12.56 6.18 -14.28
CA SER A 116 13.86 5.96 -14.95
C SER A 116 13.93 6.59 -16.34
N ARG A 117 12.78 6.74 -17.02
CA ARG A 117 12.70 7.46 -18.31
C ARG A 117 12.94 8.96 -18.20
N TYR A 118 12.86 9.54 -16.99
CA TYR A 118 13.31 10.92 -16.76
C TYR A 118 14.79 11.11 -17.16
N TRP A 119 15.66 10.14 -16.86
CA TRP A 119 17.07 10.17 -17.29
C TRP A 119 17.32 9.48 -18.63
N PHE A 120 16.47 8.51 -18.99
CA PHE A 120 16.66 7.65 -20.17
C PHE A 120 15.38 7.56 -21.02
N PRO A 121 14.95 8.65 -21.67
CA PRO A 121 13.61 8.76 -22.27
C PRO A 121 13.33 7.75 -23.39
N ASN A 122 14.37 7.35 -24.12
CA ASN A 122 14.27 6.41 -25.24
C ASN A 122 14.32 4.93 -24.80
N THR A 123 14.50 4.66 -23.51
CA THR A 123 14.59 3.28 -23.00
C THR A 123 13.19 2.72 -22.74
N PRO A 124 12.86 1.52 -23.26
CA PRO A 124 11.57 0.90 -23.01
C PRO A 124 11.30 0.59 -21.53
N LEU A 125 10.04 0.75 -21.12
CA LEU A 125 9.61 0.58 -19.72
C LEU A 125 9.90 -0.83 -19.16
N TRP A 126 9.70 -1.86 -19.99
CA TRP A 126 9.91 -3.25 -19.60
C TRP A 126 11.37 -3.56 -19.24
N LEU A 127 12.34 -2.85 -19.82
CA LEU A 127 13.76 -3.09 -19.54
C LEU A 127 14.07 -2.65 -18.11
N PHE A 128 13.57 -1.47 -17.71
CA PHE A 128 13.66 -1.03 -16.32
C PHE A 128 12.90 -1.97 -15.38
N ALA A 129 11.69 -2.39 -15.73
CA ALA A 129 10.94 -3.36 -14.94
C ALA A 129 11.73 -4.68 -14.73
N ALA A 130 12.41 -5.17 -15.77
CA ALA A 130 13.29 -6.33 -15.66
C ALA A 130 14.49 -6.09 -14.74
N ILE A 131 15.19 -4.96 -14.90
CA ILE A 131 16.34 -4.59 -14.06
C ILE A 131 15.93 -4.51 -12.59
N TYR A 132 14.89 -3.75 -12.26
CA TYR A 132 14.41 -3.62 -10.89
C TYR A 132 13.86 -4.94 -10.36
N GLY A 133 13.20 -5.73 -11.19
CA GLY A 133 12.75 -7.08 -10.83
C GLY A 133 13.90 -7.98 -10.38
N VAL A 134 14.99 -8.02 -11.15
CA VAL A 134 16.20 -8.78 -10.79
C VAL A 134 16.83 -8.25 -9.50
N LEU A 135 16.97 -6.92 -9.37
CA LEU A 135 17.50 -6.30 -8.15
C LEU A 135 16.64 -6.64 -6.92
N GLY A 136 15.31 -6.63 -7.06
CA GLY A 136 14.39 -6.99 -5.97
C GLY A 136 14.54 -8.44 -5.53
N ILE A 137 14.72 -9.37 -6.49
CA ILE A 137 15.01 -10.78 -6.18
C ILE A 137 16.34 -10.89 -5.42
N ILE A 138 17.39 -10.18 -5.85
CA ILE A 138 18.68 -10.16 -5.15
C ILE A 138 18.51 -9.72 -3.71
N VAL A 139 17.75 -8.65 -3.45
CA VAL A 139 17.47 -8.18 -2.09
C VAL A 139 16.79 -9.27 -1.26
N ILE A 140 15.79 -9.98 -1.80
CA ILE A 140 15.13 -11.07 -1.09
C ILE A 140 16.07 -12.23 -0.77
N LEU A 141 17.00 -12.55 -1.67
CA LEU A 141 18.00 -13.61 -1.46
C LEU A 141 19.00 -13.29 -0.33
N THR A 142 19.12 -12.03 0.08
CA THR A 142 19.89 -11.65 1.28
C THR A 142 19.21 -12.11 2.59
N GLY A 143 17.93 -12.44 2.55
CA GLY A 143 17.13 -12.86 3.71
C GLY A 143 16.54 -11.69 4.49
N ILE A 144 15.77 -12.03 5.54
CA ILE A 144 14.96 -11.08 6.34
C ILE A 144 15.80 -9.93 6.91
N SER A 145 16.99 -10.24 7.44
CA SER A 145 17.87 -9.22 8.03
C SER A 145 18.39 -8.22 7.00
N GLY A 146 18.63 -8.66 5.77
CA GLY A 146 19.03 -7.78 4.69
C GLY A 146 17.88 -6.88 4.25
N PHE A 147 16.70 -7.47 4.04
CA PHE A 147 15.46 -6.75 3.75
C PHE A 147 15.17 -5.63 4.78
N GLU A 148 15.18 -5.95 6.08
CA GLU A 148 14.95 -4.97 7.15
C GLU A 148 15.98 -3.83 7.13
N ARG A 149 17.26 -4.13 6.83
CA ARG A 149 18.31 -3.11 6.75
C ARG A 149 18.07 -2.14 5.58
N PHE A 150 17.72 -2.66 4.40
CA PHE A 150 17.41 -1.83 3.23
C PHE A 150 16.18 -0.96 3.47
N GLU A 151 15.10 -1.55 3.99
CA GLU A 151 13.86 -0.82 4.28
C GLU A 151 14.06 0.33 5.26
N ASN A 152 14.85 0.13 6.32
CA ASN A 152 15.16 1.20 7.28
C ASN A 152 15.85 2.40 6.62
N ILE A 153 16.76 2.15 5.67
CA ILE A 153 17.45 3.22 4.92
C ILE A 153 16.47 3.89 3.96
N PHE A 154 15.69 3.10 3.22
CA PHE A 154 14.73 3.62 2.25
C PHE A 154 13.65 4.47 2.92
N ALA A 155 13.16 4.08 4.10
CA ALA A 155 12.21 4.86 4.89
C ALA A 155 12.71 6.28 5.18
N VAL A 156 13.99 6.44 5.55
CA VAL A 156 14.59 7.75 5.81
C VAL A 156 14.63 8.60 4.55
N VAL A 157 15.06 8.02 3.42
CA VAL A 157 15.13 8.73 2.13
C VAL A 157 13.74 9.22 1.70
N LYS A 158 12.71 8.40 1.84
CA LYS A 158 11.32 8.76 1.47
C LYS A 158 10.78 9.94 2.27
N VAL A 159 10.96 9.92 3.58
CA VAL A 159 10.51 11.01 4.46
C VAL A 159 11.32 12.27 4.19
N ALA A 160 12.64 12.16 4.02
CA ALA A 160 13.51 13.28 3.70
C ALA A 160 13.12 13.94 2.37
N ALA A 161 12.74 13.16 1.35
CA ALA A 161 12.30 13.70 0.06
C ALA A 161 11.05 14.58 0.21
N ILE A 162 10.02 14.12 0.94
CA ILE A 162 8.81 14.94 1.11
C ILE A 162 9.09 16.18 1.94
N LEU A 163 9.90 16.08 3.00
CA LEU A 163 10.29 17.24 3.80
C LEU A 163 11.08 18.25 2.97
N MET A 164 12.00 17.79 2.13
CA MET A 164 12.73 18.61 1.17
C MET A 164 11.76 19.33 0.23
N PHE A 165 10.74 18.63 -0.28
CA PHE A 165 9.72 19.25 -1.13
C PHE A 165 8.98 20.35 -0.39
N ILE A 166 8.49 20.07 0.82
CA ILE A 166 7.74 21.05 1.63
C ILE A 166 8.58 22.31 1.89
N ILE A 167 9.88 22.16 2.17
CA ILE A 167 10.78 23.30 2.40
C ILE A 167 10.98 24.11 1.11
N ILE A 168 11.28 23.45 -0.01
CA ILE A 168 11.54 24.13 -1.29
C ILE A 168 10.26 24.79 -1.82
N ALA A 169 9.14 24.07 -1.79
CA ALA A 169 7.83 24.59 -2.18
C ALA A 169 7.40 25.76 -1.27
N GLY A 170 7.68 25.68 0.03
CA GLY A 170 7.49 26.80 0.95
C GLY A 170 8.30 28.03 0.55
N ALA A 171 9.59 27.86 0.26
CA ALA A 171 10.46 28.94 -0.21
C ALA A 171 9.96 29.58 -1.51
N ALA A 172 9.48 28.76 -2.46
CA ALA A 172 8.83 29.22 -3.69
C ALA A 172 7.56 30.04 -3.42
N ILE A 173 6.68 29.57 -2.52
CA ILE A 173 5.44 30.27 -2.15
C ILE A 173 5.73 31.63 -1.50
N PHE A 174 6.76 31.72 -0.65
CA PHE A 174 7.19 32.96 -0.01
C PHE A 174 7.99 33.90 -0.93
N GLY A 175 8.25 33.51 -2.18
CA GLY A 175 8.96 34.33 -3.15
C GLY A 175 10.48 34.40 -2.92
N TRP A 176 11.05 33.41 -2.23
CA TRP A 176 12.51 33.31 -2.01
C TRP A 176 13.24 32.64 -3.17
N LEU A 177 12.49 32.05 -4.11
CA LEU A 177 13.03 31.40 -5.30
C LEU A 177 12.55 32.13 -6.55
N ASP A 178 13.48 32.37 -7.46
CA ASP A 178 13.20 32.95 -8.77
C ASP A 178 12.48 31.90 -9.63
N GLY A 179 11.21 32.14 -9.93
CA GLY A 179 10.39 31.26 -10.75
C GLY A 179 9.02 31.87 -11.00
N ASN A 180 8.31 31.31 -11.97
CA ASN A 180 6.96 31.75 -12.31
C ASN A 180 5.93 30.88 -11.60
N ARG A 181 5.06 31.53 -10.81
CA ARG A 181 3.82 30.93 -10.29
C ARG A 181 2.62 31.71 -10.81
N PRO A 182 1.46 31.05 -10.98
CA PRO A 182 0.22 31.77 -11.26
C PRO A 182 -0.14 32.67 -10.07
N ASP A 183 -0.75 33.83 -10.34
CA ASP A 183 -1.29 34.73 -9.31
C ASP A 183 -2.30 34.01 -8.41
N ARG A 184 -3.11 33.13 -9.03
CA ARG A 184 -3.97 32.15 -8.37
C ARG A 184 -4.01 30.87 -9.20
N SER A 185 -3.63 29.75 -8.60
CA SER A 185 -3.71 28.42 -9.22
C SER A 185 -5.09 27.78 -9.17
N PHE A 186 -5.92 28.16 -8.18
CA PHE A 186 -7.32 27.78 -8.09
C PHE A 186 -8.13 28.80 -7.27
N THR A 187 -9.46 28.74 -7.39
CA THR A 187 -10.39 29.58 -6.62
C THR A 187 -11.11 28.75 -5.55
N VAL A 188 -11.45 29.38 -4.42
CA VAL A 188 -12.30 28.78 -3.37
C VAL A 188 -13.79 28.92 -3.74
N SER A 189 -14.11 28.64 -5.00
CA SER A 189 -15.48 28.48 -5.50
C SER A 189 -15.74 27.00 -5.77
N TYR A 190 -17.01 26.59 -5.89
CA TYR A 190 -17.33 25.21 -6.23
C TYR A 190 -16.66 24.78 -7.55
N GLU A 191 -16.72 25.63 -8.58
CA GLU A 191 -16.09 25.39 -9.88
C GLU A 191 -14.56 25.32 -9.80
N GLY A 192 -13.94 26.07 -8.88
CA GLY A 192 -12.50 26.03 -8.66
C GLY A 192 -12.04 24.79 -7.89
N LEU A 193 -12.81 24.35 -6.88
CA LEU A 193 -12.47 23.18 -6.07
C LEU A 193 -12.83 21.86 -6.76
N PHE A 194 -13.95 21.82 -7.49
CA PHE A 194 -14.48 20.67 -8.20
C PHE A 194 -14.58 20.96 -9.72
N PRO A 195 -13.45 21.23 -10.40
CA PRO A 195 -13.47 21.60 -11.82
C PRO A 195 -13.99 20.47 -12.73
N ASN A 196 -13.78 19.20 -12.32
CA ASN A 196 -14.35 18.02 -13.00
C ASN A 196 -15.65 17.53 -12.32
N GLY A 197 -16.28 18.38 -11.52
CA GLY A 197 -17.47 18.08 -10.73
C GLY A 197 -17.27 17.01 -9.66
N TYR A 198 -18.38 16.57 -9.06
CA TYR A 198 -18.38 15.53 -8.02
C TYR A 198 -17.87 14.18 -8.54
N MET A 199 -18.01 13.91 -9.84
CA MET A 199 -17.59 12.64 -10.44
C MET A 199 -16.06 12.51 -10.47
N GLY A 200 -15.34 13.59 -10.82
CA GLY A 200 -13.89 13.64 -10.75
C GLY A 200 -13.37 13.40 -9.33
N PHE A 201 -14.00 14.06 -8.35
CA PHE A 201 -13.72 13.83 -6.93
C PHE A 201 -13.95 12.37 -6.49
N TRP A 202 -15.10 11.80 -6.84
CA TRP A 202 -15.48 10.45 -6.41
C TRP A 202 -14.56 9.38 -6.99
N THR A 203 -14.18 9.52 -8.26
CA THR A 203 -13.27 8.59 -8.95
C THR A 203 -11.84 8.69 -8.42
N ALA A 204 -11.39 9.88 -8.01
CA ALA A 204 -10.07 10.09 -7.41
C ALA A 204 -9.90 9.45 -6.02
N MET A 205 -11.00 9.15 -5.32
CA MET A 205 -10.94 8.58 -3.96
C MET A 205 -10.12 7.29 -3.92
N ILE A 206 -10.16 6.45 -4.95
CA ILE A 206 -9.39 5.19 -4.95
C ILE A 206 -7.87 5.45 -4.84
N TYR A 207 -7.36 6.47 -5.52
CA TYR A 207 -5.94 6.83 -5.50
C TYR A 207 -5.54 7.45 -4.17
N ALA A 208 -6.42 8.27 -3.58
CA ALA A 208 -6.22 8.80 -2.24
C ALA A 208 -6.15 7.68 -1.19
N PHE A 209 -7.07 6.71 -1.24
CA PHE A 209 -7.07 5.55 -0.34
C PHE A 209 -5.85 4.65 -0.57
N TYR A 210 -5.49 4.40 -1.82
CA TYR A 210 -4.32 3.60 -2.18
C TYR A 210 -3.01 4.17 -1.61
N ALA A 211 -2.87 5.51 -1.54
CA ALA A 211 -1.70 6.17 -0.96
C ALA A 211 -1.50 5.90 0.55
N PHE A 212 -2.53 5.40 1.24
CA PHE A 212 -2.47 4.98 2.64
C PHE A 212 -2.35 3.45 2.81
N GLY A 213 -2.18 2.70 1.72
CA GLY A 213 -2.00 1.26 1.79
C GLY A 213 -0.73 0.85 2.54
N GLY A 214 -0.76 -0.32 3.18
CA GLY A 214 0.35 -0.84 4.00
C GLY A 214 0.09 -0.81 5.51
N ILE A 215 -1.04 -0.25 5.95
CA ILE A 215 -1.47 -0.29 7.35
C ILE A 215 -1.68 -1.72 7.90
N GLU A 216 -1.92 -2.69 7.02
CA GLU A 216 -2.10 -4.11 7.34
C GLU A 216 -0.81 -4.72 7.86
N VAL A 217 0.32 -4.37 7.23
CA VAL A 217 1.65 -4.79 7.67
C VAL A 217 1.93 -4.22 9.07
N MET A 218 1.54 -2.97 9.32
CA MET A 218 1.67 -2.36 10.65
C MET A 218 0.78 -3.05 11.69
N GLY A 219 -0.40 -3.52 11.29
CA GLY A 219 -1.26 -4.35 12.13
C GLY A 219 -0.65 -5.71 12.48
N ILE A 220 0.18 -6.30 11.60
CA ILE A 220 0.95 -7.51 11.92
C ILE A 220 2.08 -7.16 12.92
N MET A 221 2.83 -6.09 12.66
CA MET A 221 3.95 -5.65 13.51
C MET A 221 3.49 -5.18 14.90
N ALA A 222 2.23 -4.77 15.05
CA ALA A 222 1.65 -4.42 16.35
C ALA A 222 1.69 -5.57 17.37
N ASN A 223 1.75 -6.83 16.91
CA ASN A 223 1.93 -8.00 17.79
C ASN A 223 3.28 -8.01 18.54
N ASP A 224 4.29 -7.34 17.97
CA ASP A 224 5.66 -7.29 18.52
C ASP A 224 5.88 -6.10 19.47
N LEU A 225 4.85 -5.28 19.69
CA LEU A 225 4.89 -4.19 20.67
C LEU A 225 5.13 -4.71 22.09
N LYS A 226 5.93 -3.95 22.86
CA LYS A 226 6.08 -4.13 24.30
C LYS A 226 4.73 -4.17 25.02
N ASP A 227 3.83 -3.27 24.63
CA ASP A 227 2.46 -3.18 25.10
C ASP A 227 1.50 -3.10 23.89
N PRO A 228 0.82 -4.21 23.52
CA PRO A 228 -0.14 -4.24 22.41
C PRO A 228 -1.27 -3.23 22.53
N LYS A 229 -1.63 -2.77 23.75
CA LYS A 229 -2.66 -1.75 23.95
C LYS A 229 -2.26 -0.38 23.40
N GLN A 230 -0.98 -0.17 23.10
CA GLN A 230 -0.47 1.05 22.50
C GLN A 230 -0.51 1.02 20.96
N ALA A 231 -0.95 -0.09 20.34
CA ALA A 231 -1.09 -0.18 18.89
C ALA A 231 -2.02 0.90 18.32
N PRO A 232 -3.22 1.18 18.89
CA PRO A 232 -4.07 2.28 18.40
C PRO A 232 -3.38 3.64 18.51
N LYS A 233 -2.65 3.91 19.61
CA LYS A 233 -1.88 5.16 19.78
C LYS A 233 -0.81 5.32 18.70
N SER A 234 -0.07 4.25 18.41
CA SER A 234 0.91 4.25 17.30
C SER A 234 0.25 4.58 15.97
N GLY A 235 -0.90 3.97 15.69
CA GLY A 235 -1.69 4.21 14.48
C GLY A 235 -2.19 5.64 14.35
N SER A 236 -2.75 6.19 15.42
CA SER A 236 -3.25 7.57 15.44
C SER A 236 -2.16 8.55 15.05
N ILE A 237 -0.98 8.44 15.65
CA ILE A 237 0.15 9.34 15.35
C ILE A 237 0.64 9.11 13.93
N MET A 238 0.83 7.85 13.52
CA MET A 238 1.28 7.50 12.17
C MET A 238 0.37 8.10 11.09
N ILE A 239 -0.94 7.87 11.18
CA ILE A 239 -1.90 8.29 10.16
C ILE A 239 -2.12 9.81 10.20
N MET A 240 -2.12 10.43 11.38
CA MET A 240 -2.17 11.89 11.49
C MET A 240 -0.94 12.55 10.86
N THR A 241 0.25 12.02 11.12
CA THR A 241 1.48 12.53 10.50
C THR A 241 1.46 12.36 8.99
N LEU A 242 1.05 11.19 8.48
CA LEU A 242 0.89 10.96 7.04
C LEU A 242 -0.14 11.92 6.42
N ALA A 243 -1.29 12.11 7.07
CA ALA A 243 -2.33 13.02 6.59
C ALA A 243 -1.83 14.46 6.48
N VAL A 244 -1.13 14.96 7.51
CA VAL A 244 -0.53 16.30 7.49
C VAL A 244 0.50 16.41 6.36
N ILE A 245 1.45 15.48 6.30
CA ILE A 245 2.50 15.49 5.26
C ILE A 245 1.87 15.45 3.85
N TYR A 246 0.89 14.57 3.63
CA TYR A 246 0.26 14.39 2.33
C TYR A 246 -0.54 15.63 1.93
N VAL A 247 -1.43 16.10 2.79
CA VAL A 247 -2.30 17.25 2.46
C VAL A 247 -1.48 18.53 2.32
N THR A 248 -0.50 18.77 3.19
CA THR A 248 0.36 19.97 3.08
C THR A 248 1.18 19.95 1.80
N SER A 249 1.82 18.83 1.46
CA SER A 249 2.64 18.76 0.25
C SER A 249 1.80 18.84 -1.04
N LEU A 250 0.63 18.19 -1.09
CA LEU A 250 -0.28 18.32 -2.24
C LEU A 250 -0.87 19.74 -2.34
N LEU A 251 -1.21 20.37 -1.22
CA LEU A 251 -1.69 21.76 -1.21
C LEU A 251 -0.63 22.70 -1.79
N MET A 252 0.63 22.55 -1.38
CA MET A 252 1.73 23.33 -1.93
C MET A 252 1.93 23.06 -3.43
N ALA A 253 1.87 21.81 -3.87
CA ALA A 253 1.99 21.47 -5.30
C ALA A 253 0.89 22.13 -6.15
N ILE A 254 -0.37 21.98 -5.75
CA ILE A 254 -1.53 22.59 -6.44
C ILE A 254 -1.51 24.11 -6.33
N TYR A 255 -0.90 24.67 -5.27
CA TYR A 255 -0.74 26.11 -5.16
C TYR A 255 0.27 26.66 -6.18
N LEU A 256 1.36 25.93 -6.41
CA LEU A 256 2.45 26.34 -7.29
C LEU A 256 2.12 26.17 -8.78
N VAL A 257 1.34 25.15 -9.13
CA VAL A 257 1.03 24.81 -10.53
C VAL A 257 -0.47 24.51 -10.70
N PRO A 258 -1.12 25.01 -11.78
CA PRO A 258 -2.51 24.68 -12.08
C PRO A 258 -2.77 23.18 -12.15
N TRP A 259 -3.92 22.75 -11.61
CA TRP A 259 -4.26 21.33 -11.44
C TRP A 259 -4.36 20.54 -12.75
N ASP A 260 -4.58 21.20 -13.88
CA ASP A 260 -4.70 20.63 -15.22
C ASP A 260 -3.36 20.33 -15.90
N GLN A 261 -2.24 20.82 -15.35
CA GLN A 261 -0.89 20.48 -15.82
C GLN A 261 -0.38 19.14 -15.26
N PHE A 262 -1.02 18.60 -14.22
CA PHE A 262 -0.61 17.34 -13.63
C PHE A 262 -0.91 16.16 -14.56
N THR A 263 0.04 15.25 -14.70
CA THR A 263 -0.06 14.09 -15.60
C THR A 263 0.06 12.76 -14.84
N ALA A 264 -0.46 11.68 -15.42
CA ALA A 264 -0.38 10.35 -14.80
C ALA A 264 1.04 9.75 -14.82
N ASN A 265 1.96 10.36 -15.59
CA ASN A 265 3.31 9.84 -15.84
C ASN A 265 4.39 10.61 -15.07
N GLU A 266 4.03 11.66 -14.36
CA GLU A 266 5.00 12.46 -13.60
C GLU A 266 4.48 12.75 -12.20
N SER A 267 5.44 12.85 -11.28
CA SER A 267 5.15 13.12 -9.88
C SER A 267 4.70 14.58 -9.71
N PRO A 268 3.66 14.87 -8.92
CA PRO A 268 3.21 16.25 -8.72
C PRO A 268 4.28 17.12 -8.04
N PHE A 269 5.21 16.49 -7.31
CA PHE A 269 6.31 17.19 -6.66
C PHE A 269 7.40 17.65 -7.63
N ILE A 270 7.59 16.92 -8.73
CA ILE A 270 8.52 17.31 -9.80
C ILE A 270 7.86 18.40 -10.64
N ILE A 271 6.61 18.18 -11.08
CA ILE A 271 5.82 19.15 -11.86
C ILE A 271 5.75 20.50 -11.14
N ALA A 272 5.47 20.50 -9.83
CA ALA A 272 5.35 21.73 -9.04
C ALA A 272 6.62 22.59 -8.98
N LEU A 273 7.80 22.03 -9.23
CA LEU A 273 9.09 22.71 -9.12
C LEU A 273 9.76 22.97 -10.49
N GLU A 274 9.14 22.54 -11.59
CA GLU A 274 9.72 22.64 -12.93
C GLU A 274 9.99 24.10 -13.34
N ASN A 275 9.12 25.03 -12.93
CA ASN A 275 9.19 26.46 -13.27
C ASN A 275 10.15 27.30 -12.42
N TYR A 276 10.91 26.68 -11.50
CA TYR A 276 11.80 27.39 -10.56
C TYR A 276 13.29 27.26 -10.88
N HIS A 277 13.63 26.74 -12.07
CA HIS A 277 15.00 26.63 -12.58
C HIS A 277 16.00 25.94 -11.62
N LEU A 278 15.52 25.07 -10.73
CA LEU A 278 16.33 24.36 -9.75
C LEU A 278 17.03 23.16 -10.39
N ALA A 279 18.07 23.38 -11.20
CA ALA A 279 18.67 22.38 -12.09
C ALA A 279 18.91 20.98 -11.46
N PHE A 280 19.33 20.91 -10.20
CA PHE A 280 19.64 19.65 -9.52
C PHE A 280 18.43 19.01 -8.81
N VAL A 281 17.44 19.80 -8.41
CA VAL A 281 16.37 19.36 -7.50
C VAL A 281 15.48 18.28 -8.12
N PRO A 282 14.99 18.40 -9.37
CA PRO A 282 14.23 17.34 -10.04
C PRO A 282 14.99 16.00 -10.10
N HIS A 283 16.31 16.00 -10.28
CA HIS A 283 17.11 14.77 -10.30
C HIS A 283 17.15 14.11 -8.92
N VAL A 284 17.32 14.88 -7.85
CA VAL A 284 17.28 14.35 -6.47
C VAL A 284 15.91 13.76 -6.16
N PHE A 285 14.84 14.48 -6.52
CA PHE A 285 13.47 13.97 -6.36
C PHE A 285 13.30 12.67 -7.13
N ASN A 286 13.59 12.64 -8.43
CA ASN A 286 13.42 11.46 -9.25
C ASN A 286 14.17 10.24 -8.68
N GLY A 287 15.41 10.43 -8.21
CA GLY A 287 16.16 9.38 -7.51
C GLY A 287 15.51 8.90 -6.21
N ALA A 288 15.03 9.82 -5.38
CA ALA A 288 14.29 9.47 -4.17
C ALA A 288 12.98 8.73 -4.47
N LEU A 289 12.29 9.09 -5.56
CA LEU A 289 11.07 8.43 -6.02
C LEU A 289 11.33 7.00 -6.52
N ILE A 290 12.45 6.78 -7.22
CA ILE A 290 12.91 5.43 -7.59
C ILE A 290 13.20 4.60 -6.34
N ILE A 291 13.89 5.17 -5.34
CA ILE A 291 14.14 4.48 -4.07
C ILE A 291 12.82 4.15 -3.36
N ALA A 292 11.86 5.08 -3.36
CA ALA A 292 10.54 4.89 -2.77
C ALA A 292 9.79 3.72 -3.42
N GLY A 293 9.71 3.70 -4.75
CA GLY A 293 9.04 2.63 -5.50
C GLY A 293 9.74 1.30 -5.40
N PHE A 294 11.08 1.28 -5.44
CA PHE A 294 11.86 0.05 -5.28
C PHE A 294 11.65 -0.57 -3.89
N SER A 295 11.64 0.24 -2.84
CA SER A 295 11.33 -0.19 -1.48
C SER A 295 9.95 -0.84 -1.39
N THR A 296 8.89 -0.15 -1.86
CA THR A 296 7.53 -0.71 -1.86
C THR A 296 7.45 -2.00 -2.68
N MET A 297 8.13 -2.08 -3.83
CA MET A 297 8.16 -3.28 -4.66
C MET A 297 8.80 -4.47 -3.94
N VAL A 298 9.93 -4.26 -3.27
CA VAL A 298 10.62 -5.31 -2.49
C VAL A 298 9.76 -5.74 -1.30
N ALA A 299 9.11 -4.80 -0.62
CA ALA A 299 8.18 -5.11 0.47
C ALA A 299 7.01 -5.99 -0.02
N SER A 300 6.41 -5.67 -1.16
CA SER A 300 5.37 -6.50 -1.77
C SER A 300 5.87 -7.87 -2.19
N LEU A 301 7.05 -7.97 -2.82
CA LEU A 301 7.66 -9.26 -3.16
C LEU A 301 7.86 -10.16 -1.93
N TYR A 302 8.32 -9.55 -0.81
CA TYR A 302 8.47 -10.24 0.46
C TYR A 302 7.11 -10.67 1.05
N ALA A 303 6.09 -9.80 0.98
CA ALA A 303 4.74 -10.08 1.43
C ALA A 303 4.10 -11.25 0.65
N ILE A 304 4.11 -11.20 -0.69
CA ILE A 304 3.60 -12.26 -1.59
C ILE A 304 4.21 -13.62 -1.21
N THR A 305 5.53 -13.65 -1.05
CA THR A 305 6.29 -14.85 -0.70
C THR A 305 5.90 -15.40 0.67
N THR A 306 5.76 -14.52 1.67
CA THR A 306 5.47 -14.89 3.06
C THR A 306 4.01 -15.29 3.27
N ILE A 307 3.07 -14.59 2.64
CA ILE A 307 1.63 -14.90 2.70
C ILE A 307 1.36 -16.24 2.03
N LEU A 308 1.95 -16.49 0.86
CA LEU A 308 1.78 -17.77 0.16
C LEU A 308 2.33 -18.94 0.98
N TYR A 309 3.48 -18.75 1.62
CA TYR A 309 4.03 -19.71 2.56
C TYR A 309 3.07 -19.97 3.74
N SER A 310 2.56 -18.90 4.36
CA SER A 310 1.61 -18.95 5.48
C SER A 310 0.31 -19.68 5.11
N LEU A 311 -0.28 -19.36 3.94
CA LEU A 311 -1.44 -20.07 3.40
C LEU A 311 -1.15 -21.56 3.22
N ALA A 312 0.04 -21.92 2.73
CA ALA A 312 0.41 -23.32 2.51
C ALA A 312 0.62 -24.10 3.82
N CYS A 313 1.12 -23.44 4.87
CA CYS A 313 1.22 -24.01 6.21
C CYS A 313 -0.17 -24.33 6.80
N ASP A 314 -1.14 -23.45 6.57
CA ASP A 314 -2.52 -23.62 7.05
C ASP A 314 -3.36 -24.56 6.17
N GLY A 315 -2.79 -25.12 5.09
CA GLY A 315 -3.50 -25.97 4.14
C GLY A 315 -4.43 -25.21 3.18
N ASP A 316 -4.33 -23.88 3.16
CA ASP A 316 -5.06 -22.93 2.32
C ASP A 316 -4.32 -22.60 1.00
N ALA A 317 -3.15 -23.21 0.77
CA ALA A 317 -2.45 -23.26 -0.51
C ALA A 317 -1.78 -24.63 -0.71
N PRO A 318 -1.33 -24.99 -1.93
CA PRO A 318 -0.66 -26.27 -2.17
C PRO A 318 0.50 -26.51 -1.21
N LYS A 319 0.54 -27.70 -0.56
CA LYS A 319 1.58 -28.09 0.41
C LYS A 319 3.00 -27.97 -0.14
N PHE A 320 3.17 -27.95 -1.47
CA PHE A 320 4.47 -27.72 -2.09
C PHE A 320 5.14 -26.42 -1.62
N PHE A 321 4.38 -25.36 -1.33
CA PHE A 321 4.90 -24.05 -0.92
C PHE A 321 5.31 -23.93 0.55
N ASN A 322 4.97 -24.91 1.41
CA ASN A 322 5.26 -24.85 2.86
C ASN A 322 6.70 -25.27 3.25
N LYS A 323 7.59 -25.47 2.26
CA LYS A 323 9.00 -25.82 2.50
C LYS A 323 9.88 -24.57 2.44
N THR A 324 10.70 -24.37 3.46
CA THR A 324 11.76 -23.36 3.49
C THR A 324 13.10 -23.94 3.07
N GLY A 325 13.96 -23.13 2.45
CA GLY A 325 15.36 -23.47 2.18
C GLY A 325 16.32 -22.79 3.14
N LYS A 326 17.58 -22.62 2.71
CA LYS A 326 18.60 -21.88 3.48
C LYS A 326 18.13 -20.44 3.76
N ARG A 327 18.54 -19.86 4.90
CA ARG A 327 18.15 -18.52 5.38
C ARG A 327 16.63 -18.30 5.58
N ASN A 328 15.87 -19.38 5.79
CA ASN A 328 14.41 -19.38 5.96
C ASN A 328 13.62 -18.82 4.75
N ILE A 329 14.20 -18.81 3.55
CA ILE A 329 13.53 -18.34 2.33
C ILE A 329 12.70 -19.48 1.73
N PRO A 330 11.38 -19.29 1.48
CA PRO A 330 10.55 -20.30 0.82
C PRO A 330 10.71 -20.22 -0.70
N PHE A 331 11.81 -20.78 -1.22
CA PHE A 331 12.20 -20.70 -2.65
C PHE A 331 11.09 -21.08 -3.64
N ARG A 332 10.20 -21.99 -3.26
CA ARG A 332 9.08 -22.42 -4.11
C ARG A 332 8.01 -21.35 -4.24
N ALA A 333 7.70 -20.65 -3.15
CA ALA A 333 6.80 -19.50 -3.17
C ALA A 333 7.43 -18.35 -3.96
N LEU A 334 8.73 -18.11 -3.75
CA LEU A 334 9.50 -17.13 -4.53
C LEU A 334 9.48 -17.44 -6.03
N GLY A 335 9.55 -18.72 -6.44
CA GLY A 335 9.43 -19.11 -7.84
C GLY A 335 8.10 -18.67 -8.48
N LEU A 336 6.98 -18.82 -7.76
CA LEU A 336 5.67 -18.33 -8.25
C LEU A 336 5.65 -16.80 -8.32
N THR A 337 6.25 -16.12 -7.33
CA THR A 337 6.41 -14.67 -7.33
C THR A 337 7.24 -14.20 -8.53
N ILE A 338 8.29 -14.91 -8.92
CA ILE A 338 9.10 -14.61 -10.11
C ILE A 338 8.27 -14.77 -11.38
N ILE A 339 7.42 -15.80 -11.48
CA ILE A 339 6.50 -15.96 -12.62
C ILE A 339 5.54 -14.77 -12.70
N ALA A 340 4.94 -14.37 -11.57
CA ALA A 340 4.07 -13.20 -11.52
C ALA A 340 4.80 -11.92 -11.95
N LEU A 341 6.06 -11.74 -11.49
CA LEU A 341 6.92 -10.64 -11.87
C LEU A 341 7.18 -10.62 -13.38
N ILE A 342 7.53 -11.76 -13.99
CA ILE A 342 7.71 -11.88 -15.44
C ILE A 342 6.42 -11.51 -16.18
N ILE A 343 5.27 -11.99 -15.71
CA ILE A 343 3.96 -11.62 -16.29
C ILE A 343 3.76 -10.10 -16.21
N SER A 344 4.03 -9.46 -15.07
CA SER A 344 3.95 -7.99 -14.94
C SER A 344 4.87 -7.27 -15.92
N ILE A 345 6.10 -7.75 -16.13
CA ILE A 345 7.03 -7.20 -17.14
C ILE A 345 6.44 -7.37 -18.55
N VAL A 346 5.88 -8.53 -18.88
CA VAL A 346 5.26 -8.78 -20.18
C VAL A 346 4.06 -7.87 -20.41
N ILE A 347 3.20 -7.65 -19.41
CA ILE A 347 2.08 -6.71 -19.57
C ILE A 347 2.60 -5.28 -19.79
N SER A 348 3.72 -4.90 -19.15
CA SER A 348 4.35 -3.58 -19.36
C SER A 348 4.90 -3.38 -20.79
N LEU A 349 5.22 -4.46 -21.50
CA LEU A 349 5.54 -4.42 -22.94
C LEU A 349 4.31 -4.06 -23.79
N LEU A 350 3.15 -4.60 -23.43
CA LEU A 350 1.94 -4.54 -24.24
C LEU A 350 1.14 -3.25 -24.05
N LEU A 351 1.19 -2.64 -22.85
CA LEU A 351 0.33 -1.50 -22.47
C LEU A 351 1.07 -0.38 -21.70
N PRO A 352 2.18 0.18 -22.22
CA PRO A 352 3.09 1.03 -21.44
C PRO A 352 2.45 2.30 -20.85
N GLU A 353 1.47 2.90 -21.51
CA GLU A 353 0.94 4.22 -21.11
C GLU A 353 -0.12 4.21 -20.02
N LYS A 354 -0.90 3.13 -19.88
CA LYS A 354 -2.06 3.07 -18.96
C LYS A 354 -1.96 1.98 -17.90
N ILE A 355 -0.94 1.14 -17.99
CA ILE A 355 -0.77 0.00 -17.09
C ILE A 355 -0.57 0.42 -15.63
N TYR A 356 0.05 1.58 -15.37
CA TYR A 356 0.20 2.09 -14.00
C TYR A 356 -1.16 2.35 -13.36
N GLU A 357 -2.06 3.05 -14.06
CA GLU A 357 -3.42 3.33 -13.57
C GLU A 357 -4.17 2.01 -13.35
N TYR A 358 -4.12 1.07 -14.30
CA TYR A 358 -4.83 -0.20 -14.20
C TYR A 358 -4.36 -1.05 -13.02
N PHE A 359 -3.05 -1.21 -12.85
CA PHE A 359 -2.51 -1.93 -11.69
C PHE A 359 -2.85 -1.22 -10.39
N THR A 360 -2.68 0.10 -10.34
CA THR A 360 -2.94 0.89 -9.13
C THR A 360 -4.40 0.81 -8.71
N THR A 361 -5.35 0.95 -9.65
CA THR A 361 -6.77 0.81 -9.36
C THR A 361 -7.11 -0.61 -8.89
N ALA A 362 -6.63 -1.65 -9.61
CA ALA A 362 -6.91 -3.04 -9.24
C ALA A 362 -6.31 -3.38 -7.86
N ALA A 363 -5.07 -2.97 -7.61
CA ALA A 363 -4.37 -3.12 -6.34
C ALA A 363 -5.13 -2.44 -5.19
N GLY A 364 -5.51 -1.18 -5.38
CA GLY A 364 -6.28 -0.40 -4.42
C GLY A 364 -7.62 -1.06 -4.09
N LEU A 365 -8.36 -1.54 -5.10
CA LEU A 365 -9.62 -2.24 -4.88
C LEU A 365 -9.44 -3.52 -4.05
N MET A 366 -8.45 -4.35 -4.40
CA MET A 366 -8.15 -5.58 -3.67
C MET A 366 -7.76 -5.28 -2.21
N LEU A 367 -6.98 -4.23 -1.99
CA LEU A 367 -6.62 -3.75 -0.66
C LEU A 367 -7.85 -3.31 0.15
N LEU A 368 -8.74 -2.52 -0.47
CA LEU A 368 -9.97 -2.06 0.16
C LEU A 368 -10.93 -3.21 0.48
N TYR A 369 -10.93 -4.30 -0.30
CA TYR A 369 -11.68 -5.51 0.06
C TYR A 369 -11.13 -6.17 1.33
N THR A 370 -9.81 -6.18 1.53
CA THR A 370 -9.20 -6.58 2.81
C THR A 370 -9.64 -5.66 3.94
N TRP A 371 -9.78 -4.35 3.70
CA TRP A 371 -10.28 -3.39 4.71
C TRP A 371 -11.74 -3.65 5.06
N LEU A 372 -12.58 -4.04 4.09
CA LEU A 372 -13.95 -4.50 4.37
C LEU A 372 -13.94 -5.71 5.30
N PHE A 373 -13.10 -6.73 5.04
CA PHE A 373 -12.96 -7.88 5.94
C PHE A 373 -12.54 -7.44 7.36
N ILE A 374 -11.61 -6.49 7.50
CA ILE A 374 -11.20 -5.94 8.80
C ILE A 374 -12.38 -5.31 9.53
N LEU A 375 -13.11 -4.40 8.87
CA LEU A 375 -14.24 -3.68 9.46
C LEU A 375 -15.38 -4.63 9.86
N PHE A 376 -15.72 -5.60 9.01
CA PHE A 376 -16.74 -6.60 9.32
C PHE A 376 -16.32 -7.55 10.45
N SER A 377 -15.06 -7.96 10.47
CA SER A 377 -14.52 -8.81 11.55
C SER A 377 -14.52 -8.08 12.88
N TYR A 378 -14.13 -6.80 12.89
CA TYR A 378 -14.17 -5.96 14.08
C TYR A 378 -15.58 -5.83 14.66
N LYS A 379 -16.58 -5.57 13.81
CA LYS A 379 -17.99 -5.50 14.23
C LYS A 379 -18.48 -6.81 14.85
N LYS A 380 -18.00 -7.95 14.37
CA LYS A 380 -18.43 -9.27 14.84
C LYS A 380 -17.68 -9.75 16.09
N LEU A 381 -16.38 -9.46 16.19
CA LEU A 381 -15.53 -9.96 17.27
C LEU A 381 -15.49 -9.02 18.49
N VAL A 382 -15.63 -7.72 18.28
CA VAL A 382 -15.52 -6.72 19.35
C VAL A 382 -16.90 -6.15 19.67
N ARG A 383 -17.27 -6.14 20.95
CA ARG A 383 -18.53 -5.53 21.40
C ARG A 383 -18.44 -4.01 21.31
N LEU A 384 -19.01 -3.44 20.26
CA LEU A 384 -18.96 -2.00 20.02
C LEU A 384 -19.96 -1.24 20.90
N LYS A 385 -19.46 -0.21 21.60
CA LYS A 385 -20.32 0.87 22.15
C LYS A 385 -20.81 1.77 21.01
N LEU A 386 -21.79 2.64 21.27
CA LEU A 386 -22.37 3.59 20.30
C LEU A 386 -21.31 4.29 19.43
N MET A 387 -20.34 4.95 20.05
CA MET A 387 -19.25 5.65 19.33
C MET A 387 -18.38 4.71 18.48
N GLY A 388 -18.18 3.47 18.91
CA GLY A 388 -17.44 2.46 18.14
C GLY A 388 -18.21 1.99 16.91
N ASN A 389 -19.53 1.82 17.04
CA ASN A 389 -20.41 1.43 15.93
C ASN A 389 -20.51 2.54 14.88
N SER A 390 -20.67 3.80 15.30
CA SER A 390 -20.68 4.95 14.38
C SER A 390 -19.37 5.08 13.60
N LYS A 391 -18.22 4.95 14.29
CA LYS A 391 -16.90 4.96 13.62
C LYS A 391 -16.79 3.86 12.58
N GLN A 392 -17.16 2.62 12.94
CA GLN A 392 -17.11 1.48 12.01
C GLN A 392 -17.99 1.71 10.77
N ILE A 393 -19.20 2.26 10.93
CA ILE A 393 -20.10 2.57 9.82
C ILE A 393 -19.51 3.66 8.92
N VAL A 394 -18.95 4.74 9.49
CA VAL A 394 -18.30 5.80 8.72
C VAL A 394 -17.14 5.24 7.89
N GLY A 395 -16.28 4.41 8.50
CA GLY A 395 -15.19 3.75 7.78
C GLY A 395 -15.70 2.87 6.63
N LEU A 396 -16.78 2.11 6.87
CA LEU A 396 -17.40 1.26 5.85
C LEU A 396 -17.94 2.09 4.67
N ILE A 397 -18.64 3.19 4.95
CA ILE A 397 -19.18 4.09 3.92
C ILE A 397 -18.04 4.68 3.09
N LEU A 398 -16.99 5.19 3.74
CA LEU A 398 -15.86 5.80 3.03
C LEU A 398 -15.12 4.80 2.12
N VAL A 399 -14.90 3.56 2.60
CA VAL A 399 -14.29 2.50 1.79
C VAL A 399 -15.20 2.10 0.62
N LEU A 400 -16.50 1.97 0.84
CA LEU A 400 -17.46 1.64 -0.22
C LEU A 400 -17.61 2.77 -1.25
N LEU A 401 -17.54 4.03 -0.82
CA LEU A 401 -17.50 5.18 -1.73
C LEU A 401 -16.24 5.13 -2.62
N ALA A 402 -15.07 4.90 -2.04
CA ALA A 402 -13.83 4.77 -2.80
C ALA A 402 -13.88 3.61 -3.82
N ILE A 403 -14.45 2.46 -3.43
CA ILE A 403 -14.64 1.31 -4.33
C ILE A 403 -15.61 1.66 -5.47
N SER A 404 -16.78 2.19 -5.14
CA SER A 404 -17.85 2.44 -6.12
C SER A 404 -17.50 3.52 -7.14
N GLY A 405 -16.68 4.51 -6.77
CA GLY A 405 -16.21 5.56 -7.69
C GLY A 405 -15.47 5.00 -8.90
N THR A 406 -14.73 3.90 -8.74
CA THR A 406 -13.91 3.29 -9.82
C THR A 406 -14.72 2.79 -11.01
N MET A 407 -16.02 2.52 -10.85
CA MET A 407 -16.88 2.05 -11.94
C MET A 407 -17.21 3.16 -12.95
N PHE A 408 -17.15 4.42 -12.54
CA PHE A 408 -17.67 5.54 -13.32
C PHE A 408 -16.61 6.22 -14.19
N ASP A 409 -15.33 6.06 -13.88
CA ASP A 409 -14.22 6.60 -14.68
C ASP A 409 -13.72 5.60 -15.73
N LYS A 410 -13.44 6.07 -16.94
CA LYS A 410 -12.96 5.22 -18.05
C LYS A 410 -11.53 4.71 -17.81
N ALA A 411 -10.69 5.47 -17.10
CA ALA A 411 -9.31 5.08 -16.85
C ALA A 411 -9.19 4.05 -15.71
N SER A 412 -10.05 4.16 -14.70
CA SER A 412 -10.11 3.26 -13.54
C SER A 412 -10.86 1.95 -13.82
N ARG A 413 -11.84 1.96 -14.75
CA ARG A 413 -12.69 0.81 -15.10
C ARG A 413 -11.94 -0.49 -15.41
N PRO A 414 -10.86 -0.52 -16.22
CA PRO A 414 -10.12 -1.75 -16.48
C PRO A 414 -9.56 -2.38 -15.20
N GLY A 415 -9.01 -1.55 -14.29
CA GLY A 415 -8.54 -2.04 -12.99
C GLY A 415 -9.66 -2.63 -12.13
N PHE A 416 -10.86 -2.05 -12.18
CA PHE A 416 -12.05 -2.62 -11.54
C PHE A 416 -12.42 -4.00 -12.09
N PHE A 417 -12.44 -4.19 -13.40
CA PHE A 417 -12.73 -5.51 -13.96
C PHE A 417 -11.64 -6.53 -13.66
N VAL A 418 -10.37 -6.10 -13.62
CA VAL A 418 -9.26 -6.97 -13.17
C VAL A 418 -9.47 -7.41 -11.72
N SER A 419 -9.81 -6.50 -10.79
CA SER A 419 -10.06 -6.87 -9.40
C SER A 419 -11.24 -7.83 -9.27
N MET A 420 -12.33 -7.58 -10.01
CA MET A 420 -13.48 -8.49 -10.05
C MET A 420 -13.13 -9.88 -10.61
N GLY A 421 -12.22 -9.95 -11.59
CA GLY A 421 -11.66 -11.21 -12.09
C GLY A 421 -10.93 -12.00 -10.99
N PHE A 422 -10.06 -11.34 -10.22
CA PHE A 422 -9.42 -11.97 -9.05
C PHE A 422 -10.45 -12.44 -8.02
N ILE A 423 -11.45 -11.63 -7.70
CA ILE A 423 -12.51 -11.99 -6.75
C ILE A 423 -13.32 -13.20 -7.26
N ALA A 424 -13.65 -13.25 -8.54
CA ALA A 424 -14.36 -14.38 -9.14
C ALA A 424 -13.53 -15.68 -9.02
N ILE A 425 -12.23 -15.62 -9.33
CA ILE A 425 -11.32 -16.77 -9.19
C ILE A 425 -11.25 -17.21 -7.72
N ILE A 426 -11.05 -16.27 -6.79
CA ILE A 426 -10.97 -16.56 -5.36
C ILE A 426 -12.29 -17.18 -4.87
N ALA A 427 -13.44 -16.66 -5.29
CA ALA A 427 -14.75 -17.19 -4.94
C ALA A 427 -14.94 -18.63 -5.44
N ILE A 428 -14.62 -18.90 -6.71
CA ILE A 428 -14.68 -20.23 -7.31
C ILE A 428 -13.80 -21.21 -6.53
N VAL A 429 -12.53 -20.86 -6.27
CA VAL A 429 -11.61 -21.72 -5.51
C VAL A 429 -12.10 -21.91 -4.06
N THR A 430 -12.67 -20.88 -3.44
CA THR A 430 -13.25 -20.97 -2.10
C THR A 430 -14.41 -21.97 -2.06
N LEU A 431 -15.27 -22.00 -3.09
CA LEU A 431 -16.36 -22.98 -3.20
C LEU A 431 -15.83 -24.41 -3.31
N PHE A 432 -14.78 -24.65 -4.10
CA PHE A 432 -14.12 -25.96 -4.17
C PHE A 432 -13.46 -26.36 -2.83
N MET A 433 -12.76 -25.42 -2.19
CA MET A 433 -12.11 -25.65 -0.89
C MET A 433 -13.12 -25.90 0.22
N ARG A 434 -14.31 -25.31 0.16
CA ARG A 434 -15.39 -25.54 1.12
C ARG A 434 -15.80 -27.01 1.19
N ASN A 435 -15.85 -27.71 0.05
CA ASN A 435 -16.11 -29.15 0.03
C ASN A 435 -14.97 -29.94 0.68
N LYS A 436 -13.72 -29.55 0.42
CA LYS A 436 -12.54 -30.18 1.03
C LYS A 436 -12.49 -29.99 2.55
N TRP A 437 -12.86 -28.83 3.07
CA TRP A 437 -12.87 -28.56 4.51
C TRP A 437 -13.95 -29.35 5.27
N LYS A 438 -15.07 -29.71 4.63
CA LYS A 438 -16.12 -30.55 5.26
C LYS A 438 -15.60 -31.94 5.65
N HIS A 439 -14.61 -32.45 4.92
CA HIS A 439 -14.05 -33.79 5.14
C HIS A 439 -12.76 -33.78 5.97
N GLN A 440 -12.32 -32.61 6.45
CA GLN A 440 -11.16 -32.52 7.32
C GLN A 440 -11.58 -32.59 8.80
N PRO A 441 -10.91 -33.41 9.63
CA PRO A 441 -11.14 -33.37 11.07
C PRO A 441 -10.84 -31.98 11.62
N PRO A 442 -11.45 -31.58 12.76
CA PRO A 442 -11.21 -30.27 13.36
C PRO A 442 -9.71 -30.03 13.53
N GLU A 443 -9.25 -28.86 13.08
CA GLU A 443 -7.85 -28.46 13.12
C GLU A 443 -7.35 -28.55 14.57
N LYS A 444 -6.33 -29.40 14.81
CA LYS A 444 -5.53 -29.26 16.03
C LYS A 444 -4.91 -27.87 16.02
N PRO A 445 -4.87 -27.15 17.17
CA PRO A 445 -4.24 -25.83 17.23
C PRO A 445 -2.85 -25.92 16.60
N ALA A 446 -2.59 -25.05 15.63
CA ALA A 446 -1.37 -25.09 14.83
C ALA A 446 -0.15 -25.18 15.77
N PRO A 447 0.77 -26.14 15.57
CA PRO A 447 2.02 -26.11 16.28
C PRO A 447 2.67 -24.76 16.01
N ASN A 448 3.21 -24.11 17.05
CA ASN A 448 3.88 -22.80 16.99
C ASN A 448 4.82 -22.71 15.79
N THR A 449 4.31 -22.24 14.65
CA THR A 449 5.04 -22.26 13.39
C THR A 449 5.83 -20.96 13.28
N LEU A 450 7.14 -21.15 13.19
CA LEU A 450 8.19 -20.30 12.62
C LEU A 450 8.14 -18.81 12.95
N PHE A 451 8.33 -18.47 14.23
CA PHE A 451 9.26 -17.40 14.67
C PHE A 451 9.84 -17.70 16.08
N LYS A 452 9.98 -18.99 16.40
CA LYS A 452 11.02 -19.47 17.31
C LYS A 452 12.00 -20.24 16.42
N LYS A 453 12.92 -19.51 15.81
CA LYS A 453 14.24 -19.96 15.38
C LYS A 453 14.96 -18.77 14.76
#